data_AF-A0A5J4Y6Z2-F1
#
_entry.id   AF-A0A5J4Y6Z2-F1
#
_cell.length_a   1.000
_cell.length_b   1.000
_cell.length_c   1.000
_cell.angle_alpha   90.00
_cell.angle_beta   90.00
_cell.angle_gamma   90.00
#
_symmetry.space_group_name_H-M   'P 1'
#
loop_
_entity.id
_entity.type
_entity.pdbx_description
1 polymer ?
#
loop_
_entity_poly.entity_id
_entity_poly.type
_entity_poly.pdbx_seq_one_letter_code
_entity_poly.pdbx_strand_id
1 'polypeptide(L)'
;MLRRLSARASPTNTWWHEWQSSGASKEHAQAVLEQHADYDGLAVVWGIGHTTQTAEDCAEACRSYSPTLQQGGPFSRLPCNVFAWCSEQTCFEPDVHTHSFGDCWLKFSEGPLNPEVNMRGVLSDDYRIRHPNAPKMVQWHSG
;
A
#
# COMPACT_ATOMS: atom_id res chain seq x y z
N MET A 1 -4.04 28.93 -3.78
CA MET A 1 -4.80 28.30 -2.67
C MET A 1 -5.00 26.83 -3.00
N LEU A 2 -4.12 25.95 -2.52
CA LEU A 2 -4.34 24.50 -2.62
C LEU A 2 -5.44 24.15 -1.61
N ARG A 3 -6.64 23.85 -2.10
CA ARG A 3 -7.68 23.22 -1.28
C ARG A 3 -7.07 21.91 -0.76
N ARG A 4 -6.80 21.84 0.53
CA ARG A 4 -6.55 20.56 1.20
C ARG A 4 -7.74 19.67 0.84
N LEU A 5 -7.52 18.61 0.06
CA LEU A 5 -8.49 17.55 -0.08
C LEU A 5 -8.76 17.07 1.35
N SER A 6 -9.91 17.48 1.88
CA SER A 6 -10.36 17.03 3.17
C SER A 6 -10.51 15.52 3.08
N ALA A 7 -10.06 14.76 4.07
CA ALA A 7 -10.33 13.31 4.15
C ALA A 7 -11.83 12.97 4.04
N ARG A 8 -12.73 13.97 4.17
CA ARG A 8 -14.17 13.89 3.92
C ARG A 8 -14.59 13.95 2.44
N ALA A 9 -13.68 14.19 1.51
CA ALA A 9 -13.96 14.19 0.07
C ALA A 9 -13.78 12.81 -0.58
N SER A 10 -13.21 11.87 0.17
CA SER A 10 -13.01 10.48 -0.24
C SER A 10 -14.30 9.68 -0.03
N PRO A 11 -14.95 9.17 -1.10
CA PRO A 11 -16.11 8.30 -0.96
C PRO A 11 -15.77 7.02 -0.20
N THR A 12 -14.61 6.42 -0.46
CA THR A 12 -14.21 5.16 0.17
C THR A 12 -13.89 5.34 1.66
N ASN A 13 -13.27 6.46 2.05
CA ASN A 13 -13.07 6.78 3.47
C ASN A 13 -14.40 7.11 4.18
N THR A 14 -15.34 7.74 3.48
CA THR A 14 -16.67 8.03 4.04
C THR A 14 -17.43 6.73 4.29
N TRP A 15 -17.51 5.87 3.28
CA TRP A 15 -18.09 4.53 3.39
C TRP A 15 -17.43 3.74 4.52
N TRP A 16 -16.10 3.79 4.64
CA TRP A 16 -15.35 3.11 5.68
C TRP A 16 -15.84 3.48 7.09
N HIS A 17 -15.97 4.77 7.37
CA HIS A 17 -16.43 5.24 8.67
C HIS A 17 -17.90 4.89 8.94
N GLU A 18 -18.76 4.96 7.92
CA GLU A 18 -20.17 4.55 8.04
C GLU A 18 -20.29 3.06 8.35
N TRP A 19 -19.53 2.22 7.63
CA TRP A 19 -19.49 0.78 7.81
C TRP A 19 -18.94 0.38 9.20
N GLN A 20 -17.88 1.02 9.67
CA GLN A 20 -17.41 0.82 11.05
C GLN A 20 -18.46 1.25 12.08
N SER A 21 -19.12 2.39 11.86
CA SER A 21 -20.14 2.91 12.76
C SER A 21 -21.40 2.03 12.82
N SER A 22 -21.65 1.20 11.81
CA SER A 22 -22.72 0.20 11.83
C SER A 22 -22.38 -1.07 12.64
N GLY A 23 -21.20 -1.12 13.26
CA GLY A 23 -20.72 -2.28 14.01
C GLY A 23 -20.10 -3.39 13.15
N ALA A 24 -19.85 -3.12 11.86
CA ALA A 24 -19.18 -4.08 11.00
C ALA A 24 -17.65 -4.13 11.29
N SER A 25 -17.04 -5.29 11.02
CA SER A 25 -15.63 -5.55 11.34
C SER A 25 -14.88 -6.17 10.17
N LYS A 26 -13.55 -6.00 10.15
CA LYS A 26 -12.66 -6.63 9.15
C LYS A 26 -12.35 -8.09 9.49
N GLU A 27 -13.07 -8.72 10.42
CA GLU A 27 -12.77 -10.07 10.90
C GLU A 27 -12.73 -11.09 9.77
N HIS A 28 -13.62 -10.94 8.79
CA HIS A 28 -13.72 -11.82 7.62
C HIS A 28 -13.14 -11.21 6.34
N ALA A 29 -12.44 -10.07 6.43
CA ALA A 29 -11.80 -9.47 5.26
C ALA A 29 -10.62 -10.34 4.82
N GLN A 30 -10.56 -10.65 3.53
CA GLN A 30 -9.49 -11.42 2.92
C GLN A 30 -8.72 -10.53 1.96
N ALA A 31 -7.39 -10.60 2.00
CA ALA A 31 -6.55 -9.98 0.99
C ALA A 31 -6.37 -10.92 -0.19
N VAL A 32 -6.29 -10.36 -1.40
CA VAL A 32 -5.87 -11.10 -2.59
C VAL A 32 -4.40 -10.77 -2.81
N LEU A 33 -3.53 -11.74 -2.58
CA LEU A 33 -2.10 -11.56 -2.80
C LEU A 33 -1.77 -11.66 -4.29
N GLU A 34 -1.24 -10.59 -4.85
CA GLU A 34 -0.65 -10.55 -6.19
C GLU A 34 0.88 -10.47 -6.09
N GLN A 35 1.57 -11.50 -6.60
CA GLN A 35 3.02 -11.50 -6.72
C GLN A 35 3.46 -10.62 -7.90
N HIS A 36 4.67 -10.05 -7.79
CA HIS A 36 5.25 -9.18 -8.81
C HIS A 36 4.35 -7.97 -9.12
N ALA A 37 3.80 -7.34 -8.09
CA ALA A 37 2.95 -6.16 -8.20
C ALA A 37 3.27 -5.16 -7.08
N ASP A 38 3.36 -3.90 -7.46
CA ASP A 38 3.36 -2.75 -6.55
C ASP A 38 2.09 -1.94 -6.79
N TYR A 39 1.13 -2.08 -5.87
CA TYR A 39 -0.09 -1.29 -5.87
C TYR A 39 0.20 0.08 -5.29
N ASP A 40 -0.20 1.12 -6.00
CA ASP A 40 -0.09 2.49 -5.53
C ASP A 40 -1.16 2.79 -4.48
N GLY A 41 -0.96 3.87 -3.73
CA GLY A 41 -1.88 4.36 -2.75
C GLY A 41 -1.24 5.32 -1.77
N LEU A 42 -2.10 5.99 -1.02
CA LEU A 42 -1.70 6.94 0.01
C LEU A 42 -1.17 6.17 1.23
N ALA A 43 0.14 6.30 1.51
CA ALA A 43 0.76 5.61 2.64
C ALA A 43 0.13 6.03 3.99
N VAL A 44 -0.52 5.07 4.64
CA VAL A 44 -1.07 5.21 6.00
C VAL A 44 -0.07 4.72 7.06
N VAL A 45 0.86 3.84 6.66
CA VAL A 45 2.10 3.50 7.38
C VAL A 45 3.24 3.39 6.36
N TRP A 46 4.37 4.05 6.63
CA TRP A 46 5.59 3.92 5.83
C TRP A 46 6.14 2.49 5.96
N GLY A 47 6.56 1.87 4.85
CA GLY A 47 7.21 0.55 4.91
C GLY A 47 8.64 0.60 5.47
N ILE A 48 9.33 1.72 5.30
CA ILE A 48 10.66 1.95 5.88
C ILE A 48 10.54 1.96 7.41
N GLY A 49 11.12 0.97 8.07
CA GLY A 49 11.01 0.78 9.51
C GLY A 49 9.72 0.10 9.99
N HIS A 50 8.87 -0.36 9.06
CA HIS A 50 7.73 -1.23 9.32
C HIS A 50 7.88 -2.51 8.50
N THR A 51 8.50 -3.52 9.10
CA THR A 51 8.84 -4.76 8.41
C THR A 51 8.01 -5.94 8.90
N THR A 52 7.66 -6.84 7.99
CA THR A 52 6.97 -8.11 8.27
C THR A 52 7.67 -9.25 7.55
N GLN A 53 7.54 -10.49 8.04
CA GLN A 53 8.29 -11.63 7.50
C GLN A 53 7.69 -12.18 6.20
N THR A 54 6.40 -11.96 5.98
CA THR A 54 5.67 -12.46 4.83
C THR A 54 4.70 -11.40 4.31
N ALA A 55 4.26 -11.55 3.06
CA ALA A 55 3.24 -10.67 2.50
C ALA A 55 1.89 -10.84 3.21
N GLU A 56 1.60 -12.04 3.70
CA GLU A 56 0.41 -12.37 4.50
C GLU A 56 0.42 -11.64 5.85
N ASP A 57 1.58 -11.56 6.51
CA ASP A 57 1.73 -10.75 7.73
C ASP A 57 1.51 -9.25 7.44
N CYS A 58 1.96 -8.76 6.28
CA CYS A 58 1.70 -7.39 5.85
C CYS A 58 0.21 -7.14 5.57
N ALA A 59 -0.47 -8.11 4.93
CA ALA A 59 -1.91 -8.08 4.73
C ALA A 59 -2.67 -8.06 6.07
N GLU A 60 -2.23 -8.87 7.04
CA GLU A 60 -2.80 -8.89 8.39
C GLU A 60 -2.57 -7.55 9.11
N ALA A 61 -1.39 -6.95 8.97
CA ALA A 61 -1.12 -5.61 9.48
C ALA A 61 -2.06 -4.56 8.85
N CYS A 62 -2.34 -4.64 7.54
CA CYS A 62 -3.34 -3.79 6.87
C CYS A 62 -4.76 -4.03 7.39
N ARG A 63 -5.13 -5.29 7.60
CA ARG A 63 -6.44 -5.68 8.12
C ARG A 63 -6.63 -5.16 9.55
N SER A 64 -5.63 -5.30 10.40
CA SER A 64 -5.67 -4.88 11.80
C SER A 64 -5.42 -3.37 11.99
N TYR A 65 -4.96 -2.67 10.95
CA TYR A 65 -4.73 -1.23 11.00
C TYR A 65 -5.98 -0.44 11.34
N SER A 66 -5.83 0.46 12.31
CA SER A 66 -6.85 1.45 12.70
C SER A 66 -6.29 2.86 12.51
N PRO A 67 -7.04 3.78 11.87
CA PRO A 67 -6.61 5.16 11.70
C PRO A 67 -6.25 5.83 13.03
N THR A 68 -5.13 6.56 13.07
CA THR A 68 -4.61 7.21 14.28
C THR A 68 -4.19 8.65 13.99
N LEU A 69 -4.17 9.49 15.03
CA LEU A 69 -3.79 10.90 14.94
C LEU A 69 -2.29 11.15 15.18
N GLN A 70 -1.54 10.15 15.66
CA GLN A 70 -0.23 10.39 16.28
C GLN A 70 0.95 9.69 15.60
N GLN A 71 0.75 8.58 14.89
CA GLN A 71 1.86 7.80 14.31
C GLN A 71 1.48 7.18 12.96
N GLY A 72 2.46 6.97 12.07
CA GLY A 72 2.28 6.34 10.76
C GLY A 72 2.71 7.22 9.58
N GLY A 73 2.14 6.93 8.41
CA GLY A 73 2.34 7.66 7.17
C GLY A 73 1.64 9.02 7.14
N PRO A 74 1.87 9.84 6.11
CA PRO A 74 1.26 11.16 5.95
C PRO A 74 -0.28 11.11 5.86
N PHE A 75 -0.83 9.93 5.61
CA PHE A 75 -2.26 9.68 5.50
C PHE A 75 -2.80 8.76 6.60
N SER A 76 -2.16 8.71 7.77
CA SER A 76 -2.55 7.85 8.92
C SER A 76 -3.98 8.03 9.47
N ARG A 77 -4.74 8.98 8.95
CA ARG A 77 -6.17 9.17 9.25
C ARG A 77 -7.11 8.42 8.30
N LEU A 78 -6.58 7.83 7.25
CA LEU A 78 -7.32 6.98 6.31
C LEU A 78 -7.15 5.51 6.72
N PRO A 79 -8.11 4.62 6.42
CA PRO A 79 -7.94 3.20 6.66
C PRO A 79 -6.89 2.59 5.74
N CYS A 80 -6.31 1.46 6.15
CA CYS A 80 -5.61 0.61 5.21
C CYS A 80 -6.60 -0.28 4.46
N ASN A 81 -6.49 -0.32 3.14
CA ASN A 81 -7.27 -1.21 2.27
C ASN A 81 -6.46 -1.76 1.08
N VAL A 82 -5.17 -1.44 1.02
CA VAL A 82 -4.18 -1.95 0.06
C VAL A 82 -2.82 -2.03 0.76
N PHE A 83 -1.98 -3.00 0.41
CA PHE A 83 -0.58 -3.05 0.86
C PHE A 83 0.41 -3.35 -0.27
N ALA A 84 1.69 -3.02 -0.04
CA ALA A 84 2.81 -3.49 -0.85
C ALA A 84 3.93 -3.99 0.08
N TRP A 85 4.48 -5.16 -0.21
CA TRP A 85 5.47 -5.85 0.61
C TRP A 85 6.70 -6.24 -0.21
N CYS A 86 7.90 -5.94 0.30
CA CYS A 86 9.13 -6.24 -0.40
C CYS A 86 9.58 -7.70 -0.18
N SER A 87 9.58 -8.50 -1.25
CA SER A 87 9.91 -9.93 -1.19
C SER A 87 11.39 -10.28 -1.34
N GLU A 88 12.20 -9.30 -1.75
CA GLU A 88 13.62 -9.48 -2.08
C GLU A 88 14.51 -8.69 -1.13
N GLN A 89 15.83 -8.97 -1.13
CA GLN A 89 16.79 -8.21 -0.30
C GLN A 89 16.74 -6.70 -0.55
N THR A 90 16.39 -6.30 -1.77
CA THR A 90 16.14 -4.90 -2.14
C THR A 90 15.01 -4.88 -3.16
N CYS A 91 14.01 -4.04 -2.94
CA CYS A 91 12.97 -3.78 -3.94
C CYS A 91 13.16 -2.42 -4.58
N PHE A 92 13.06 -2.39 -5.90
CA PHE A 92 13.13 -1.13 -6.66
C PHE A 92 11.82 -0.35 -6.55
N GLU A 93 11.95 0.95 -6.32
CA GLU A 93 10.90 1.96 -6.49
C GLU A 93 11.55 3.16 -7.20
N PRO A 94 10.89 3.84 -8.16
CA PRO A 94 11.40 5.07 -8.77
C PRO A 94 11.37 6.29 -7.83
N ASP A 95 11.72 6.12 -6.56
CA ASP A 95 11.83 7.17 -5.55
C ASP A 95 13.28 7.38 -5.06
N VAL A 96 13.45 8.18 -4.01
CA VAL A 96 14.76 8.50 -3.41
C VAL A 96 15.16 7.56 -2.28
N HIS A 97 14.34 6.56 -1.99
CA HIS A 97 14.50 5.69 -0.84
C HIS A 97 15.08 4.34 -1.24
N THR A 98 15.64 3.64 -0.25
CA THR A 98 16.07 2.27 -0.40
C THR A 98 15.10 1.39 0.36
N HIS A 99 14.54 0.40 -0.32
CA HIS A 99 13.57 -0.53 0.26
C HIS A 99 14.22 -1.90 0.44
N SER A 100 13.96 -2.52 1.59
CA SER A 100 14.58 -3.77 2.00
C SER A 100 13.56 -4.89 2.20
N PHE A 101 14.07 -6.13 2.25
CA PHE A 101 13.24 -7.30 2.52
C PHE A 101 12.32 -7.06 3.73
N GLY A 102 11.05 -7.36 3.55
CA GLY A 102 10.06 -7.27 4.61
C GLY A 102 9.39 -5.91 4.74
N ASP A 103 9.89 -4.85 4.09
CA ASP A 103 9.26 -3.53 4.10
C ASP A 103 7.78 -3.67 3.74
N CYS A 104 6.90 -3.26 4.66
CA CYS A 104 5.47 -3.43 4.58
C CYS A 104 4.77 -2.07 4.54
N TRP A 105 4.37 -1.66 3.35
CA TRP A 105 3.67 -0.42 3.12
C TRP A 105 2.17 -0.64 3.28
N LEU A 106 1.58 0.01 4.28
CA LEU A 106 0.13 0.04 4.44
C LEU A 106 -0.40 1.27 3.72
N LYS A 107 -1.32 1.08 2.80
CA LYS A 107 -1.80 2.12 1.88
C LYS A 107 -3.33 2.24 1.90
N PHE A 108 -3.80 3.42 1.51
CA PHE A 108 -5.20 3.68 1.18
C PHE A 108 -5.33 3.91 -0.32
N SER A 109 -6.27 3.21 -0.95
CA SER A 109 -6.73 3.45 -2.32
C SER A 109 -8.22 3.79 -2.35
N GLU A 110 -8.62 4.71 -3.21
CA GLU A 110 -10.05 5.00 -3.46
C GLU A 110 -10.77 3.81 -4.11
N GLY A 111 -10.06 3.03 -4.93
CA GLY A 111 -10.61 1.88 -5.65
C GLY A 111 -9.96 0.58 -5.20
N PRO A 112 -10.21 0.07 -3.97
CA PRO A 112 -9.50 -1.11 -3.46
C PRO A 112 -9.77 -2.40 -4.26
N LEU A 113 -10.86 -2.48 -5.03
CA LEU A 113 -11.15 -3.60 -5.92
C LEU A 113 -10.46 -3.50 -7.29
N ASN A 114 -9.94 -2.32 -7.62
CA ASN A 114 -9.16 -2.07 -8.84
C ASN A 114 -8.11 -1.01 -8.50
N PRO A 115 -7.11 -1.37 -7.67
CA PRO A 115 -6.12 -0.41 -7.18
C PRO A 115 -5.31 0.15 -8.34
N GLU A 116 -4.86 1.39 -8.18
CA GLU A 116 -3.86 1.95 -9.08
C GLU A 116 -2.57 1.13 -8.96
N VAL A 117 -1.89 0.94 -10.08
CA VAL A 117 -0.73 0.06 -10.19
C VAL A 117 0.45 0.90 -10.63
N ASN A 118 1.47 0.95 -9.78
CA ASN A 118 2.72 1.61 -10.11
C ASN A 118 3.56 0.72 -11.03
N MET A 119 3.74 -0.55 -10.65
CA MET A 119 4.50 -1.53 -11.41
C MET A 119 3.86 -2.92 -11.30
N ARG A 120 3.83 -3.69 -12.40
CA ARG A 120 3.30 -5.07 -12.40
C ARG A 120 4.00 -5.96 -13.42
N GLY A 121 4.34 -7.17 -13.00
CA GLY A 121 4.93 -8.22 -13.82
C GLY A 121 6.30 -7.85 -14.38
N VAL A 122 6.49 -8.14 -15.66
CA VAL A 122 7.73 -7.85 -16.39
C VAL A 122 7.76 -6.38 -16.77
N LEU A 123 8.81 -5.67 -16.35
CA LEU A 123 9.01 -4.27 -16.70
C LEU A 123 9.51 -4.14 -18.15
N SER A 124 8.90 -3.23 -18.90
CA SER A 124 9.24 -2.99 -20.30
C SER A 124 10.67 -2.45 -20.45
N ASP A 125 11.26 -2.64 -21.63
CA ASP A 125 12.59 -2.11 -21.92
C ASP A 125 12.61 -0.58 -21.82
N ASP A 126 11.59 0.11 -22.31
CA ASP A 126 11.47 1.57 -22.19
C ASP A 126 11.43 2.03 -20.72
N TYR A 127 10.75 1.28 -19.84
CA TYR A 127 10.75 1.58 -18.41
C TYR A 127 12.15 1.43 -17.82
N ARG A 128 12.85 0.33 -18.13
CA ARG A 128 14.20 0.05 -17.62
C ARG A 128 15.27 0.97 -18.23
N ILE A 129 15.05 1.52 -19.43
CA ILE A 129 15.89 2.57 -20.00
C ILE A 129 15.75 3.87 -19.20
N ARG A 130 14.52 4.24 -18.83
CA ARG A 130 14.26 5.43 -17.98
C ARG A 130 14.70 5.22 -16.53
N HIS A 131 14.68 3.98 -16.07
CA HIS A 131 15.03 3.57 -14.71
C HIS A 131 16.08 2.46 -14.75
N PRO A 132 17.38 2.79 -14.93
CA PRO A 132 18.43 1.78 -15.14
C PRO A 132 18.61 0.78 -13.99
N ASN A 133 18.17 1.15 -12.77
CA ASN A 133 18.22 0.27 -11.60
C ASN A 133 16.98 -0.62 -11.46
N ALA A 134 15.97 -0.47 -12.33
CA ALA A 134 14.77 -1.27 -12.27
C ALA A 134 15.06 -2.73 -12.66
N PRO A 135 14.53 -3.71 -11.90
CA PRO A 135 14.68 -5.12 -12.22
C PRO A 135 13.93 -5.49 -13.51
N LYS A 136 14.16 -6.69 -14.02
CA LYS A 136 13.36 -7.22 -15.13
C LYS A 136 11.92 -7.55 -14.71
N MET A 137 11.74 -8.03 -13.49
CA MET A 137 10.46 -8.42 -12.90
C MET A 137 10.26 -7.61 -11.62
N VAL A 138 9.04 -7.14 -11.37
CA VAL A 138 8.69 -6.46 -10.13
C VAL A 138 8.93 -7.37 -8.92
N GLN A 139 9.53 -6.81 -7.88
CA GLN A 139 9.93 -7.55 -6.66
C GLN A 139 8.90 -7.42 -5.54
N TRP A 140 8.04 -6.40 -5.60
CA TRP A 140 6.96 -6.19 -4.65
C TRP A 140 5.87 -7.25 -4.82
N HIS A 141 5.23 -7.63 -3.70
CA HIS A 141 3.96 -8.34 -3.67
C HIS A 141 2.92 -7.41 -3.03
N SER A 142 1.72 -7.36 -3.58
CA SER A 142 0.68 -6.43 -3.12
C SER A 142 -0.68 -7.10 -2.98
N GLY A 143 -1.61 -6.46 -2.30
CA GLY A 143 -2.98 -6.97 -2.14
C GLY A 143 -3.91 -6.03 -1.40
#